data_AF-A0A9D5Q297-F1
#
_entry.id   AF-A0A9D5Q297-F1
#
_cell.length_a   1.000
_cell.length_b   1.000
_cell.length_c   1.000
_cell.angle_alpha   90.00
_cell.angle_beta   90.00
_cell.angle_gamma   90.00
#
_symmetry.space_group_name_H-M   'P 1'
#
loop_
_entity.id
_entity.type
_entity.pdbx_description
1 polymer ?
#
loop_
_entity_poly.entity_id
_entity_poly.type
_entity_poly.pdbx_seq_one_letter_code
_entity_poly.pdbx_strand_id
1 'polypeptide(L)'
;MTVWEFEKPIIELETTIEELKKFALEKEVDLSSETVKLEEKLSLLKKEIYSNLTPWQKVQIARHPDRPNVGDYIKLIMKDFVGLGGDRLFGEDKAVICGFARLENKKLAVIGHQKGKG
;
A
#
# COMPACT_ATOMS: atom_id res chain seq x y z
N MET A 1 2.10 -12.32 -0.75
CA MET A 1 2.61 -11.17 0.02
C MET A 1 4.11 -11.30 0.11
N THR A 2 4.87 -10.36 -0.46
CA THR A 2 6.34 -10.37 -0.36
C THR A 2 6.70 -9.89 1.04
N VAL A 3 7.29 -10.77 1.85
CA VAL A 3 7.73 -10.43 3.22
C VAL A 3 9.21 -10.14 3.20
N TRP A 4 9.61 -8.97 3.69
CA TRP A 4 11.01 -8.61 3.84
C TRP A 4 11.55 -9.00 5.20
N GLU A 5 12.87 -9.21 5.30
CA GLU A 5 13.50 -9.63 6.55
C GLU A 5 13.28 -8.65 7.71
N PHE A 6 13.29 -7.35 7.42
CA PHE A 6 13.07 -6.30 8.42
C PHE A 6 11.61 -6.19 8.89
N GLU A 7 10.67 -6.86 8.21
CA GLU A 7 9.26 -6.91 8.61
C GLU A 7 8.94 -8.16 9.45
N LYS A 8 9.87 -9.11 9.58
CA LYS A 8 9.67 -10.32 10.41
C LYS A 8 9.18 -10.00 11.83
N PRO A 9 9.76 -9.04 12.57
CA PRO A 9 9.30 -8.74 13.93
C PRO A 9 7.84 -8.23 13.98
N ILE A 10 7.40 -7.55 12.92
CA ILE A 10 6.01 -7.07 12.79
C ILE A 10 5.08 -8.26 12.60
N ILE A 11 5.43 -9.17 11.70
CA ILE A 11 4.62 -10.33 11.33
C ILE A 11 4.51 -11.32 12.49
N GLU A 12 5.60 -11.56 13.22
CA GLU A 12 5.59 -12.43 14.40
C GLU A 12 4.63 -11.89 15.46
N LEU A 13 4.64 -10.58 15.69
CA LEU A 13 3.76 -9.94 16.65
C LEU A 13 2.29 -9.89 16.16
N GLU A 14 2.05 -9.64 14.88
CA GLU A 14 0.71 -9.75 14.25
C GLU A 14 0.14 -11.16 14.39
N THR A 15 0.95 -12.17 14.09
CA THR A 15 0.56 -13.58 14.22
C THR A 15 0.21 -13.91 15.66
N THR A 16 1.04 -13.47 16.62
CA THR A 16 0.78 -13.65 18.06
C THR A 16 -0.54 -13.01 18.49
N ILE A 17 -0.81 -11.79 18.02
CA ILE A 17 -2.07 -11.08 18.31
C ILE A 17 -3.26 -11.84 17.71
N GLU A 18 -3.13 -12.34 16.49
CA GLU A 18 -4.20 -13.09 15.82
C GLU A 18 -4.49 -14.42 16.53
N GLU A 19 -3.46 -15.15 16.94
CA GLU A 19 -3.59 -16.37 17.74
C GLU A 19 -4.26 -16.10 19.10
N LEU A 20 -3.87 -15.02 19.77
CA LEU A 20 -4.44 -14.64 21.06
C LEU A 20 -5.92 -14.25 20.93
N LYS A 21 -6.30 -13.56 19.85
CA LYS A 21 -7.70 -13.26 19.51
C LYS A 21 -8.51 -14.52 19.23
N LYS A 22 -7.95 -15.48 18.48
CA LYS A 22 -8.60 -16.78 18.21
C LYS A 22 -8.81 -17.57 19.50
N PHE A 23 -7.79 -17.63 20.36
CA PHE A 23 -7.86 -18.32 21.64
C PHE A 23 -8.91 -17.71 22.59
N ALA A 24 -8.97 -16.38 22.67
CA ALA A 24 -9.97 -15.66 23.47
C ALA A 24 -11.40 -16.03 23.02
N LEU A 25 -11.62 -16.12 21.71
CA LEU A 25 -12.91 -16.50 21.12
C LEU A 25 -13.27 -17.96 21.41
N GLU A 26 -12.32 -18.90 21.25
CA GLU A 26 -12.57 -20.33 21.45
C GLU A 26 -12.80 -20.73 22.91
N LYS A 27 -12.16 -20.03 23.85
CA LYS A 27 -12.23 -20.34 25.29
C LYS A 27 -13.20 -19.46 26.06
N GLU A 28 -13.87 -18.53 25.38
CA GLU A 28 -14.75 -17.52 26.01
C GLU A 28 -14.06 -16.77 27.17
N VAL A 29 -12.76 -16.51 27.04
CA VAL A 29 -11.96 -15.78 28.03
C VAL A 29 -11.76 -14.35 27.57
N ASP A 30 -11.96 -13.39 28.48
CA ASP A 30 -11.66 -11.99 28.19
C ASP A 30 -10.15 -11.72 28.24
N LEU A 31 -9.56 -11.56 27.05
CA LEU A 31 -8.18 -11.14 26.84
C LEU A 31 -8.10 -9.77 26.12
N SER A 32 -9.17 -8.98 26.17
CA SER A 32 -9.26 -7.70 25.46
C SER A 32 -8.17 -6.73 25.90
N SER A 33 -7.89 -6.61 27.20
CA SER A 33 -6.87 -5.70 27.73
C SER A 33 -5.46 -6.04 27.28
N GLU A 34 -5.15 -7.34 27.15
CA GLU A 34 -3.81 -7.78 26.73
C GLU A 34 -3.64 -7.64 25.21
N THR A 35 -4.71 -7.89 24.46
CA THR A 35 -4.76 -7.66 23.01
C THR A 35 -4.49 -6.20 22.69
N VAL A 36 -5.11 -5.26 23.40
CA VAL A 36 -4.91 -3.81 23.20
C VAL A 36 -3.44 -3.42 23.43
N LYS A 37 -2.81 -3.90 24.51
CA LYS A 37 -1.38 -3.62 24.77
C LYS A 37 -0.47 -4.15 23.66
N LEU A 38 -0.75 -5.35 23.14
CA LEU A 38 0.02 -5.93 22.04
C LEU A 38 -0.17 -5.15 20.74
N GLU A 39 -1.39 -4.68 20.46
CA GLU A 39 -1.68 -3.83 19.29
C GLU A 39 -0.98 -2.46 19.38
N GLU A 40 -0.94 -1.85 20.57
CA GLU A 40 -0.17 -0.64 20.82
C GLU A 40 1.32 -0.87 20.59
N LYS A 41 1.86 -1.96 21.13
CA LYS A 41 3.25 -2.37 20.91
C LYS A 41 3.55 -2.61 19.44
N LEU A 42 2.63 -3.25 18.71
CA LEU A 42 2.73 -3.47 17.27
C LEU A 42 2.77 -2.15 16.51
N SER A 43 1.90 -1.20 16.85
CA SER A 43 1.87 0.13 16.25
C SER A 43 3.18 0.89 16.45
N LEU A 44 3.74 0.84 17.65
CA LEU A 44 5.04 1.44 17.97
C LEU A 44 6.18 0.78 17.19
N LEU A 45 6.23 -0.56 17.16
CA LEU A 45 7.24 -1.32 16.43
C LEU A 45 7.21 -1.04 14.93
N LYS A 46 6.00 -1.02 14.33
CA LYS A 46 5.82 -0.64 12.92
C LYS A 46 6.38 0.76 12.66
N LYS A 47 6.03 1.72 13.51
CA LYS A 47 6.50 3.11 13.37
C LYS A 47 8.03 3.18 13.45
N GLU A 48 8.63 2.47 14.40
CA GLU A 48 10.09 2.44 14.59
C GLU A 48 10.81 1.87 13.36
N ILE A 49 10.37 0.72 12.86
CA ILE A 49 10.97 0.04 11.70
C ILE A 49 10.83 0.91 10.44
N TYR A 50 9.62 1.37 10.11
CA TYR A 50 9.40 2.15 8.89
C TYR A 50 10.02 3.57 8.95
N SER A 51 10.27 4.11 10.15
CA SER A 51 10.98 5.38 10.30
C SER A 51 12.50 5.24 10.11
N ASN A 52 13.06 4.07 10.42
CA ASN A 52 14.51 3.82 10.44
C ASN A 52 14.99 2.89 9.31
N LEU A 53 14.31 2.92 8.15
CA LEU A 53 14.67 2.08 7.01
C LEU A 53 16.04 2.45 6.43
N THR A 54 16.85 1.43 6.16
CA THR A 54 18.09 1.59 5.41
C THR A 54 17.79 1.96 3.94
N PRO A 55 18.76 2.55 3.21
CA PRO A 55 18.56 2.88 1.80
C PRO A 55 18.09 1.69 0.94
N TRP A 56 18.63 0.50 1.19
CA TRP A 56 18.23 -0.70 0.45
C TRP A 56 16.79 -1.13 0.76
N GLN A 57 16.39 -1.07 2.04
CA GLN A 57 15.01 -1.38 2.44
C GLN A 57 13.99 -0.42 1.82
N LYS A 58 14.33 0.87 1.69
CA LYS A 58 13.49 1.84 0.96
C LYS A 58 13.32 1.45 -0.52
N VAL A 59 14.38 0.97 -1.17
CA VAL A 59 14.32 0.48 -2.55
C VAL A 59 13.44 -0.76 -2.66
N GLN A 60 13.54 -1.70 -1.71
CA GLN A 60 12.68 -2.88 -1.64
C GLN A 60 11.20 -2.50 -1.58
N ILE A 61 10.82 -1.58 -0.69
CA ILE A 61 9.45 -1.06 -0.58
C ILE A 61 9.02 -0.33 -1.86
N ALA A 62 9.89 0.52 -2.43
CA ALA A 62 9.60 1.23 -3.67
C ALA A 62 9.34 0.29 -4.85
N ARG A 63 9.87 -0.94 -4.80
CA ARG A 63 9.71 -1.98 -5.82
C ARG A 63 8.65 -3.02 -5.46
N HIS A 64 7.93 -2.85 -4.34
CA HIS A 64 6.92 -3.80 -3.89
C HIS A 64 5.93 -4.14 -5.02
N PRO A 65 5.61 -5.43 -5.27
CA PRO A 65 4.70 -5.84 -6.34
C PRO A 65 3.33 -5.16 -6.25
N ASP A 66 2.79 -5.07 -5.03
CA ASP A 66 1.48 -4.45 -4.76
C ASP A 66 1.56 -2.93 -4.53
N ARG A 67 2.69 -2.28 -4.84
CA ARG A 67 2.79 -0.82 -4.71
C ARG A 67 1.75 -0.16 -5.64
N PRO A 68 0.87 0.72 -5.13
CA PRO A 68 -0.12 1.39 -5.96
C PRO A 68 0.52 2.12 -7.14
N ASN A 69 -0.04 1.92 -8.34
CA ASN A 69 0.43 2.56 -9.56
C ASN A 69 -0.38 3.84 -9.86
N VAL A 70 0.00 4.56 -10.92
CA VAL A 70 -0.66 5.83 -11.29
C VAL A 70 -2.16 5.65 -11.50
N GLY A 71 -2.59 4.56 -12.14
CA GLY A 71 -4.01 4.23 -12.29
C GLY A 71 -4.76 4.06 -10.97
N ASP A 72 -4.13 3.48 -9.94
CA ASP A 72 -4.71 3.35 -8.61
C ASP A 72 -4.93 4.73 -7.97
N TYR A 73 -3.94 5.64 -8.07
CA TYR A 73 -4.09 7.00 -7.57
C TYR A 73 -5.19 7.77 -8.32
N ILE A 74 -5.21 7.70 -9.65
CA ILE A 74 -6.25 8.36 -10.46
C ILE A 74 -7.65 7.93 -9.99
N LYS A 75 -7.87 6.63 -9.77
CA LYS A 75 -9.16 6.11 -9.29
C LYS A 75 -9.52 6.57 -7.87
N LEU A 76 -8.52 6.75 -7.01
CA LEU A 76 -8.74 7.11 -5.60
C LEU A 76 -8.94 8.62 -5.39
N ILE A 77 -8.21 9.47 -6.11
CA ILE A 77 -8.16 10.92 -5.83
C ILE A 77 -8.81 11.79 -6.90
N MET A 78 -9.02 11.28 -8.12
CA MET A 78 -9.54 12.08 -9.24
C MET A 78 -10.95 11.65 -9.65
N LYS A 79 -11.66 12.59 -10.29
CA LYS A 79 -13.00 12.39 -10.87
C LYS A 79 -12.97 12.69 -12.36
N ASP A 80 -13.98 12.19 -13.08
CA ASP A 80 -14.20 12.44 -14.50
C ASP A 80 -12.94 12.19 -15.37
N PHE A 81 -12.16 11.15 -15.06
CA PHE A 81 -10.96 10.84 -15.84
C PHE A 81 -11.35 10.39 -17.25
N VAL A 82 -10.84 11.12 -18.25
CA VAL A 82 -10.97 10.81 -19.67
C VAL A 82 -9.57 10.55 -20.21
N GLY A 83 -9.29 9.27 -20.47
CA GLY A 83 -8.01 8.82 -21.02
C GLY A 83 -7.80 9.31 -22.45
N LEU A 84 -6.57 9.68 -22.76
CA LEU A 84 -6.11 10.01 -24.10
C LEU A 84 -5.06 8.98 -24.51
N GLY A 85 -5.19 8.48 -25.74
CA GLY A 85 -4.29 7.47 -26.31
C GLY A 85 -3.69 7.94 -27.63
N GLY A 86 -2.51 7.41 -27.93
CA GLY A 86 -1.81 7.60 -29.19
C GLY A 86 -0.89 8.83 -29.25
N ASP A 87 0.21 8.66 -29.96
CA ASP A 87 1.21 9.70 -30.26
C ASP A 87 0.95 10.44 -31.58
N ARG A 88 -0.14 10.10 -32.29
CA ARG A 88 -0.51 10.59 -33.64
C ARG A 88 0.46 10.17 -34.75
N LEU A 89 1.41 9.28 -34.50
CA LEU A 89 2.43 8.86 -35.47
C LEU A 89 2.50 7.34 -35.61
N PHE A 90 2.68 6.62 -34.51
CA PHE A 90 2.93 5.19 -34.50
C PHE A 90 1.83 4.43 -33.76
N GLY A 91 1.52 4.81 -32.52
CA GLY A 91 0.58 4.06 -31.70
C GLY A 91 0.47 4.52 -30.25
N GLU A 92 -0.24 3.72 -29.45
CA GLU A 92 -0.48 3.95 -28.03
C GLU A 92 0.51 3.15 -27.18
N ASP A 93 1.29 3.85 -26.33
CA ASP A 93 2.18 3.21 -25.36
C ASP A 93 1.43 2.91 -24.05
N LYS A 94 1.19 1.62 -23.78
CA LYS A 94 0.51 1.14 -22.57
C LYS A 94 1.31 1.38 -21.29
N ALA A 95 2.60 1.71 -21.38
CA ALA A 95 3.43 2.08 -20.23
C ALA A 95 3.17 3.52 -19.76
N VAL A 96 2.40 4.31 -20.50
CA VAL A 96 2.02 5.67 -20.14
C VAL A 96 0.51 5.78 -20.06
N ILE A 97 0.01 6.35 -18.96
CA ILE A 97 -1.39 6.78 -18.86
C ILE A 97 -1.43 8.30 -18.96
N CYS A 98 -2.28 8.82 -19.83
CA CYS A 98 -2.52 10.25 -19.92
C CYS A 98 -3.99 10.57 -20.14
N GLY A 99 -4.42 11.77 -19.74
CA GLY A 99 -5.81 12.16 -19.87
C GLY A 99 -6.16 13.46 -19.17
N PHE A 100 -7.43 13.86 -19.29
CA PHE A 100 -7.98 14.95 -18.50
C PHE A 100 -8.72 14.40 -17.29
N ALA A 101 -8.62 15.08 -16.16
CA ALA A 101 -9.32 14.71 -14.94
C ALA A 101 -9.74 15.96 -14.16
N ARG A 102 -10.51 15.72 -13.10
CA ARG A 102 -10.79 16.72 -12.08
C ARG A 102 -10.22 16.27 -10.74
N LEU A 103 -9.39 17.12 -10.14
CA LEU A 103 -9.00 16.99 -8.75
C LEU A 103 -9.73 18.10 -7.99
N GLU A 104 -10.60 17.70 -7.06
CA GLU A 104 -11.55 18.61 -6.40
C GLU A 104 -12.40 19.39 -7.43
N ASN A 105 -12.19 20.70 -7.54
CA ASN A 105 -12.86 21.59 -8.50
C ASN A 105 -11.96 22.05 -9.66
N LYS A 106 -10.73 21.52 -9.75
CA LYS A 106 -9.76 21.93 -10.76
C LYS A 106 -9.67 20.88 -11.88
N LYS A 107 -9.89 21.34 -13.12
CA LYS A 107 -9.62 20.54 -14.32
C LYS A 107 -8.11 20.54 -14.59
N LEU A 108 -7.54 19.37 -14.82
CA LEU A 108 -6.11 19.21 -15.04
C LEU A 108 -5.83 18.11 -16.07
N ALA A 109 -4.63 18.14 -16.63
CA ALA A 109 -4.06 17.04 -17.39
C ALA A 109 -3.25 16.14 -16.44
N VAL A 110 -3.37 14.83 -16.63
CA VAL A 110 -2.63 13.81 -15.88
C VAL A 110 -1.75 13.06 -16.86
N ILE A 111 -0.49 12.84 -16.49
CA ILE A 111 0.45 11.99 -17.21
C ILE A 111 1.23 11.20 -16.17
N GLY A 112 1.40 9.90 -16.38
CA GLY A 112 2.25 9.10 -15.51
C GLY A 112 2.58 7.73 -16.08
N HIS A 113 3.59 7.10 -15.49
CA HIS A 113 4.02 5.76 -15.89
C HIS A 113 3.08 4.70 -15.31
N GLN A 114 2.51 3.88 -16.18
CA GLN A 114 1.66 2.75 -15.83
C GLN A 114 2.52 1.49 -15.75
N LYS A 115 3.00 1.17 -14.54
CA LYS A 115 3.61 -0.14 -14.26
C LYS A 115 2.49 -1.19 -14.20
N GLY A 116 2.69 -2.31 -14.90
CA GLY A 116 1.80 -3.47 -14.82
C GLY A 116 1.70 -4.01 -13.39
N LYS A 117 0.54 -4.59 -13.05
CA LYS A 117 0.41 -5.43 -11.86
C LYS A 117 0.89 -6.84 -12.24
N GLY A 118 1.73 -7.43 -11.38
CA GLY A 118 2.18 -8.81 -11.53
C GLY A 118 1.09 -9.81 -11.20
#